data_AF-A0A976L726-F1
#
_entry.id   AF-A0A976L726-F1
#
_cell.length_a   1.000
_cell.length_b   1.000
_cell.length_c   1.000
_cell.angle_alpha   90.00
_cell.angle_beta   90.00
_cell.angle_gamma   90.00
#
_symmetry.space_group_name_H-M   'P 1'
#
loop_
_entity.id
_entity.type
_entity.pdbx_description
1 polymer ?
#
loop_
_entity_poly.entity_id
_entity_poly.type
_entity_poly.pdbx_seq_one_letter_code
_entity_poly.pdbx_strand_id
1 'polypeptide(L)'
;MSEKKFLSWVGFKDEAKISNGTNPTNSGAPTTNAIERIRELESQLNDLRSRRDITALSKEEFEILATETAMSIIKTAQQRESKAAATAEKVLSESQRSARGALEAAEAKAKSTLSQAESRGRKYIEAAESDAADLLSNAESEAEDLISNKKREGSTITSTAKRDAERLILDATTEVAEYRQWLSGVISEAERLYRIQTQSLDSAESAISQSRNRLESAFTRLAELQKSVQAAINPDGTPQGDAKVQSRIAIVKSEATQGSKPAIKKVTKRVAANKTRKKVVKKKR
;
A
#
# COMPACT_ATOMS: atom_id res chain seq x y z
N MET A 1 -30.66 -51.97 -38.81
CA MET A 1 -31.97 -51.45 -39.27
C MET A 1 -31.86 -50.28 -40.26
N SER A 2 -30.67 -49.70 -40.48
CA SER A 2 -30.46 -48.55 -41.37
C SER A 2 -30.18 -48.92 -42.84
N GLU A 3 -29.37 -49.96 -43.11
CA GLU A 3 -28.85 -50.25 -44.47
C GLU A 3 -29.96 -50.49 -45.51
N LYS A 4 -31.06 -51.15 -45.13
CA LYS A 4 -32.19 -51.44 -46.01
C LYS A 4 -32.90 -50.19 -46.56
N LYS A 5 -32.76 -49.02 -45.92
CA LYS A 5 -33.25 -47.74 -46.46
C LYS A 5 -32.25 -47.03 -47.38
N PHE A 6 -30.96 -47.37 -47.28
CA PHE A 6 -29.92 -46.76 -48.11
C PHE A 6 -29.88 -47.42 -49.49
N LEU A 7 -29.93 -48.76 -49.53
CA LEU A 7 -29.94 -49.55 -50.78
C LEU A 7 -31.10 -49.18 -51.71
N SER A 8 -32.30 -48.95 -51.15
CA SER A 8 -33.48 -48.53 -51.91
C SER A 8 -33.40 -47.13 -52.53
N TRP A 9 -32.52 -46.25 -52.03
CA TRP A 9 -32.34 -44.89 -52.56
C TRP A 9 -31.31 -44.83 -53.69
N VAL A 10 -30.33 -45.74 -53.67
CA VAL A 10 -29.29 -45.89 -54.71
C VAL A 10 -29.79 -46.72 -55.92
N GLY A 11 -31.08 -47.11 -55.92
CA GLY A 11 -31.71 -47.82 -57.05
C GLY A 11 -31.34 -49.31 -57.16
N PHE A 12 -30.68 -49.88 -56.15
CA PHE A 12 -30.34 -51.30 -56.15
C PHE A 12 -31.57 -52.14 -55.79
N LYS A 13 -31.89 -53.13 -56.62
CA LYS A 13 -33.11 -53.95 -56.52
C LYS A 13 -32.71 -55.42 -56.45
N ASP A 14 -33.01 -56.08 -55.34
CA ASP A 14 -32.62 -57.47 -55.07
C ASP A 14 -33.39 -58.48 -55.95
N GLU A 15 -32.94 -58.73 -57.18
CA GLU A 15 -33.43 -59.83 -58.01
C GLU A 15 -32.76 -61.16 -57.64
N ALA A 16 -33.11 -61.70 -56.48
CA ALA A 16 -32.75 -63.05 -56.10
C ALA A 16 -33.78 -63.67 -55.12
N LYS A 17 -34.80 -64.36 -55.66
CA LYS A 17 -35.36 -65.67 -55.21
C LYS A 17 -36.72 -65.95 -55.88
N ILE A 18 -36.73 -66.84 -56.87
CA ILE A 18 -37.65 -68.00 -57.03
C ILE A 18 -37.18 -68.73 -58.29
N SER A 19 -36.63 -69.94 -58.11
CA SER A 19 -36.16 -70.79 -59.21
C SER A 19 -36.25 -72.26 -58.80
N ASN A 20 -37.46 -72.82 -58.95
CA ASN A 20 -37.81 -74.24 -59.11
C ASN A 20 -39.35 -74.32 -59.20
N GLY A 21 -39.97 -75.10 -60.09
CA GLY A 21 -39.39 -75.95 -61.15
C GLY A 21 -40.50 -76.57 -62.02
N THR A 22 -40.12 -77.51 -62.90
CA THR A 22 -41.00 -78.31 -63.79
C THR A 22 -41.93 -77.55 -64.76
N ASN A 23 -41.43 -77.36 -65.99
CA ASN A 23 -42.22 -77.49 -67.24
C ASN A 23 -42.63 -78.99 -67.41
N PRO A 24 -43.54 -79.39 -68.33
CA PRO A 24 -44.09 -78.61 -69.46
C PRO A 24 -45.63 -78.61 -69.61
N THR A 25 -46.18 -77.63 -70.35
CA THR A 25 -46.97 -77.84 -71.59
C THR A 25 -47.42 -76.53 -72.24
N ASN A 26 -47.64 -76.57 -73.57
CA ASN A 26 -48.17 -75.46 -74.38
C ASN A 26 -49.51 -74.90 -73.86
N SER A 27 -49.61 -73.57 -73.68
CA SER A 27 -50.54 -72.68 -74.41
C SER A 27 -50.68 -71.32 -73.69
N GLY A 28 -50.70 -70.21 -74.45
CA GLY A 28 -50.91 -68.86 -73.91
C GLY A 28 -49.94 -67.80 -74.44
N ALA A 29 -50.12 -67.37 -75.70
CA ALA A 29 -49.37 -66.24 -76.26
C ALA A 29 -49.91 -64.90 -75.72
N PRO A 30 -49.05 -63.89 -75.48
CA PRO A 30 -49.49 -62.58 -74.98
C PRO A 30 -50.19 -61.77 -76.09
N THR A 31 -51.52 -61.75 -76.05
CA THR A 31 -52.36 -61.06 -77.05
C THR A 31 -52.21 -59.54 -77.07
N THR A 32 -51.75 -58.93 -75.98
CA THR A 32 -51.45 -57.48 -75.89
C THR A 32 -50.32 -57.07 -76.83
N ASN A 33 -49.19 -57.78 -76.81
CA ASN A 33 -48.06 -57.53 -77.72
C ASN A 33 -48.46 -57.71 -79.19
N ALA A 34 -49.40 -58.61 -79.49
CA ALA A 34 -49.90 -58.78 -80.86
C ALA A 34 -50.66 -57.54 -81.36
N ILE A 35 -51.46 -56.89 -80.52
CA ILE A 35 -52.23 -55.69 -80.91
C ILE A 35 -51.32 -54.47 -81.13
N GLU A 36 -50.34 -54.26 -80.26
CA GLU A 36 -49.34 -53.19 -80.48
C GLU A 36 -48.47 -53.46 -81.71
N ARG A 37 -48.08 -54.73 -81.93
CA ARG A 37 -47.36 -55.14 -83.14
C ARG A 37 -48.21 -54.98 -84.40
N ILE A 38 -49.53 -55.23 -84.34
CA ILE A 38 -50.46 -54.98 -85.45
C ILE A 38 -50.55 -53.48 -85.73
N ARG A 39 -50.78 -52.63 -84.72
CA ARG A 39 -50.84 -51.17 -84.92
C ARG A 39 -49.53 -50.59 -85.47
N GLU A 40 -48.39 -51.10 -85.04
CA GLU A 40 -47.08 -50.73 -85.60
C GLU A 40 -46.89 -51.22 -87.04
N LEU A 41 -47.30 -52.46 -87.35
CA LEU A 41 -47.29 -52.98 -88.72
C LEU A 41 -48.29 -52.27 -89.65
N GLU A 42 -49.44 -51.83 -89.14
CA GLU A 42 -50.42 -50.99 -89.86
C GLU A 42 -49.83 -49.61 -90.14
N SER A 43 -49.17 -48.99 -89.16
CA SER A 43 -48.43 -47.74 -89.32
C SER A 43 -47.35 -47.86 -90.40
N GLN A 44 -46.53 -48.92 -90.34
CA GLN A 44 -45.49 -49.21 -91.33
C GLN A 44 -46.07 -49.55 -92.71
N LEU A 45 -47.20 -50.27 -92.79
CA LEU A 45 -47.89 -50.55 -94.06
C LEU A 45 -48.46 -49.27 -94.68
N ASN A 46 -48.91 -48.32 -93.85
CA ASN A 46 -49.44 -47.05 -94.30
C ASN A 46 -48.31 -46.09 -94.76
N ASP A 47 -47.16 -46.09 -94.09
CA ASP A 47 -45.93 -45.43 -94.58
C ASP A 47 -45.46 -46.04 -95.90
N LEU A 48 -45.45 -47.37 -96.03
CA LEU A 48 -45.09 -48.06 -97.29
C LEU A 48 -46.09 -47.81 -98.42
N ARG A 49 -47.38 -47.63 -98.11
CA ARG A 49 -48.40 -47.20 -99.10
C ARG A 49 -48.17 -45.74 -99.52
N SER A 50 -48.05 -44.82 -98.56
CA SER A 50 -47.75 -43.41 -98.80
C SER A 50 -46.50 -43.23 -99.68
N ARG A 51 -45.40 -43.93 -99.35
CA ARG A 51 -44.16 -43.95 -100.17
C ARG A 51 -44.39 -44.46 -101.59
N ARG A 52 -45.26 -45.44 -101.78
CA ARG A 52 -45.59 -45.99 -103.11
C ARG A 52 -46.44 -45.00 -103.91
N ASP A 53 -47.42 -44.36 -103.29
CA ASP A 53 -48.27 -43.37 -103.94
C ASP A 53 -47.47 -42.11 -104.32
N ILE A 54 -46.49 -41.69 -103.49
CA ILE A 54 -45.50 -40.65 -103.80
C ILE A 54 -44.73 -40.93 -105.11
N THR A 55 -44.49 -42.19 -105.47
CA THR A 55 -43.80 -42.53 -106.75
C THR A 55 -44.69 -42.41 -108.00
N ALA A 56 -45.98 -42.10 -107.84
CA ALA A 56 -46.95 -41.94 -108.93
C ALA A 56 -47.47 -40.50 -109.09
N LEU A 57 -47.09 -39.56 -108.21
CA LEU A 57 -47.48 -38.15 -108.29
C LEU A 57 -46.86 -37.45 -109.51
N SER A 58 -47.60 -36.51 -110.10
CA SER A 58 -47.04 -35.54 -111.03
C SER A 58 -46.10 -34.56 -110.33
N LYS A 59 -45.28 -33.84 -111.11
CA LYS A 59 -44.32 -32.86 -110.59
C LYS A 59 -45.01 -31.79 -109.72
N GLU A 60 -46.16 -31.28 -110.17
CA GLU A 60 -46.90 -30.21 -109.49
C GLU A 60 -47.50 -30.69 -108.17
N GLU A 61 -48.08 -31.91 -108.15
CA GLU A 61 -48.60 -32.53 -106.92
C GLU A 61 -47.47 -32.80 -105.91
N PHE A 62 -46.29 -33.20 -106.38
CA PHE A 62 -45.12 -33.40 -105.52
C PHE A 62 -44.61 -32.08 -104.92
N GLU A 63 -44.56 -30.99 -105.71
CA GLU A 63 -44.19 -29.65 -105.22
C GLU A 63 -45.24 -29.10 -104.24
N ILE A 64 -46.52 -29.39 -104.43
CA ILE A 64 -47.60 -29.06 -103.48
C ILE A 64 -47.45 -29.87 -102.18
N LEU A 65 -47.29 -31.20 -102.25
CA LEU A 65 -47.12 -32.05 -101.07
C LEU A 65 -45.85 -31.68 -100.28
N ALA A 66 -44.76 -31.33 -100.98
CA ALA A 66 -43.52 -30.87 -100.36
C ALA A 66 -43.69 -29.52 -99.65
N THR A 67 -44.42 -28.57 -100.25
CA THR A 67 -44.67 -27.26 -99.63
C THR A 67 -45.68 -27.32 -98.48
N GLU A 68 -46.71 -28.16 -98.55
CA GLU A 68 -47.60 -28.44 -97.42
C GLU A 68 -46.85 -29.11 -96.27
N THR A 69 -46.02 -30.13 -96.56
CA THR A 69 -45.18 -30.81 -95.56
C THR A 69 -44.21 -29.82 -94.91
N ALA A 70 -43.53 -28.97 -95.70
CA ALA A 70 -42.65 -27.93 -95.18
C ALA A 70 -43.41 -26.93 -94.30
N MET A 71 -44.61 -26.50 -94.70
CA MET A 71 -45.45 -25.59 -93.90
C MET A 71 -45.91 -26.23 -92.59
N SER A 72 -46.22 -27.53 -92.59
CA SER A 72 -46.55 -28.31 -91.39
C SER A 72 -45.36 -28.42 -90.43
N ILE A 73 -44.14 -28.66 -90.96
CA ILE A 73 -42.89 -28.65 -90.19
C ILE A 73 -42.61 -27.26 -89.61
N ILE A 74 -42.76 -26.19 -90.39
CA ILE A 74 -42.60 -24.81 -89.91
C ILE A 74 -43.60 -24.50 -88.80
N LYS A 75 -44.89 -24.85 -88.97
CA LYS A 75 -45.95 -24.58 -87.99
C LYS A 75 -45.75 -25.36 -86.69
N THR A 76 -45.28 -26.62 -86.76
CA THR A 76 -44.95 -27.41 -85.57
C THR A 76 -43.67 -26.94 -84.90
N ALA A 77 -42.67 -26.47 -85.65
CA ALA A 77 -41.47 -25.83 -85.11
C ALA A 77 -41.82 -24.52 -84.38
N GLN A 78 -42.59 -23.61 -85.00
CA GLN A 78 -43.07 -22.37 -84.38
C GLN A 78 -43.92 -22.63 -83.13
N GLN A 79 -44.76 -23.68 -83.13
CA GLN A 79 -45.51 -24.06 -81.94
C GLN A 79 -44.62 -24.62 -80.82
N ARG A 80 -43.50 -25.27 -81.17
CA ARG A 80 -42.50 -25.75 -80.20
C ARG A 80 -41.66 -24.60 -79.64
N GLU A 81 -41.26 -23.67 -80.50
CA GLU A 81 -40.51 -22.46 -80.16
C GLU A 81 -41.32 -21.54 -79.22
N SER A 82 -42.56 -21.19 -79.58
CA SER A 82 -43.44 -20.37 -78.73
C SER A 82 -43.72 -21.01 -77.37
N LYS A 83 -43.92 -22.35 -77.31
CA LYS A 83 -44.01 -23.08 -76.04
C LYS A 83 -42.71 -23.01 -75.23
N ALA A 84 -41.55 -23.19 -75.87
CA ALA A 84 -40.25 -23.11 -75.21
C ALA A 84 -39.97 -21.70 -74.66
N ALA A 85 -40.24 -20.65 -75.46
CA ALA A 85 -40.12 -19.26 -75.06
C ALA A 85 -41.00 -18.93 -73.84
N ALA A 86 -42.28 -19.32 -73.87
CA ALA A 86 -43.18 -19.14 -72.73
C ALA A 86 -42.72 -19.88 -71.47
N THR A 87 -42.14 -21.08 -71.60
CA THR A 87 -41.55 -21.78 -70.44
C THR A 87 -40.28 -21.10 -69.93
N ALA A 88 -39.44 -20.54 -70.81
CA ALA A 88 -38.23 -19.82 -70.44
C ALA A 88 -38.56 -18.49 -69.73
N GLU A 89 -39.52 -17.72 -70.23
CA GLU A 89 -40.00 -16.48 -69.61
C GLU A 89 -40.64 -16.73 -68.24
N LYS A 90 -41.42 -17.83 -68.09
CA LYS A 90 -41.93 -18.25 -66.79
C LYS A 90 -40.78 -18.57 -65.83
N VAL A 91 -39.81 -19.39 -66.24
CA VAL A 91 -38.67 -19.76 -65.38
C VAL A 91 -37.82 -18.54 -65.02
N LEU A 92 -37.63 -17.59 -65.95
CA LEU A 92 -36.88 -16.36 -65.71
C LEU A 92 -37.59 -15.44 -64.72
N SER A 93 -38.90 -15.24 -64.86
CA SER A 93 -39.69 -14.41 -63.93
C SER A 93 -39.86 -15.05 -62.54
N GLU A 94 -40.01 -16.38 -62.48
CA GLU A 94 -40.03 -17.15 -61.23
C GLU A 94 -38.65 -17.10 -60.52
N SER A 95 -37.56 -17.25 -61.27
CA SER A 95 -36.18 -17.10 -60.78
C SER A 95 -35.91 -15.67 -60.28
N GLN A 96 -36.30 -14.64 -61.04
CA GLN A 96 -36.14 -13.24 -60.63
C GLN A 96 -36.93 -12.91 -59.36
N ARG A 97 -38.15 -13.46 -59.21
CA ARG A 97 -38.96 -13.31 -57.99
C ARG A 97 -38.33 -14.03 -56.79
N SER A 98 -37.82 -15.24 -56.99
CA SER A 98 -37.11 -16.02 -55.96
C SER A 98 -35.84 -15.30 -55.49
N ALA A 99 -35.03 -14.79 -56.44
CA ALA A 99 -33.82 -14.03 -56.15
C ALA A 99 -34.10 -12.73 -55.37
N ARG A 100 -35.16 -11.98 -55.73
CA ARG A 100 -35.59 -10.79 -54.97
C ARG A 100 -36.02 -11.15 -53.54
N GLY A 101 -36.86 -12.16 -53.38
CA GLY A 101 -37.29 -12.62 -52.05
C GLY A 101 -36.13 -13.11 -51.17
N ALA A 102 -35.12 -13.76 -51.76
CA ALA A 102 -33.90 -14.17 -51.06
C ALA A 102 -33.05 -12.97 -50.61
N LEU A 103 -32.92 -11.93 -51.44
CA LEU A 103 -32.23 -10.69 -51.10
C LEU A 103 -32.97 -9.91 -50.00
N GLU A 104 -34.28 -9.73 -50.11
CA GLU A 104 -35.12 -9.06 -49.11
C GLU A 104 -35.07 -9.77 -47.75
N ALA A 105 -35.12 -11.11 -47.74
CA ALA A 105 -34.97 -11.91 -46.52
C ALA A 105 -33.57 -11.81 -45.90
N ALA A 106 -32.52 -11.77 -46.73
CA ALA A 106 -31.14 -11.57 -46.26
C ALA A 106 -30.93 -10.17 -45.68
N GLU A 107 -31.47 -9.13 -46.32
CA GLU A 107 -31.40 -7.74 -45.85
C GLU A 107 -32.19 -7.55 -44.55
N ALA A 108 -33.40 -8.11 -44.44
CA ALA A 108 -34.18 -8.09 -43.20
C ALA A 108 -33.44 -8.78 -42.05
N LYS A 109 -32.80 -9.93 -42.30
CA LYS A 109 -31.96 -10.63 -41.31
C LYS A 109 -30.73 -9.81 -40.93
N ALA A 110 -30.08 -9.14 -41.89
CA ALA A 110 -28.93 -8.28 -41.63
C ALA A 110 -29.31 -7.07 -40.75
N LYS A 111 -30.40 -6.35 -41.09
CA LYS A 111 -30.93 -5.22 -40.30
C LYS A 111 -31.33 -5.66 -38.89
N SER A 112 -32.00 -6.80 -38.75
CA SER A 112 -32.36 -7.36 -37.43
C SER A 112 -31.12 -7.72 -36.61
N THR A 113 -30.07 -8.26 -37.23
CA THR A 113 -28.82 -8.63 -36.55
C THR A 113 -28.06 -7.39 -36.10
N LEU A 114 -27.96 -6.37 -36.97
CA LEU A 114 -27.34 -5.08 -36.67
C LEU A 114 -28.05 -4.38 -35.51
N SER A 115 -29.37 -4.23 -35.56
CA SER A 115 -30.16 -3.60 -34.48
C SER A 115 -30.01 -4.34 -33.15
N GLN A 116 -29.93 -5.68 -33.17
CA GLN A 116 -29.68 -6.48 -31.97
C GLN A 116 -28.23 -6.37 -31.46
N ALA A 117 -27.26 -6.07 -32.32
CA ALA A 117 -25.88 -5.78 -31.94
C ALA A 117 -25.75 -4.37 -31.35
N GLU A 118 -26.34 -3.37 -31.99
CA GLU A 118 -26.42 -1.98 -31.50
C GLU A 118 -27.11 -1.89 -30.14
N SER A 119 -28.23 -2.61 -29.95
CA SER A 119 -28.95 -2.64 -28.66
C SER A 119 -28.10 -3.25 -27.53
N ARG A 120 -27.26 -4.25 -27.83
CA ARG A 120 -26.28 -4.78 -26.85
C ARG A 120 -25.13 -3.80 -26.62
N GLY A 121 -24.58 -3.21 -27.68
CA GLY A 121 -23.48 -2.25 -27.61
C GLY A 121 -23.84 -1.04 -26.74
N ARG A 122 -25.03 -0.45 -26.97
CA ARG A 122 -25.56 0.64 -26.14
C ARG A 122 -25.65 0.25 -24.66
N LYS A 123 -26.16 -0.94 -24.33
CA LYS A 123 -26.25 -1.41 -22.94
C LYS A 123 -24.89 -1.63 -22.28
N TYR A 124 -23.88 -2.08 -23.02
CA TYR A 124 -22.52 -2.20 -22.47
C TYR A 124 -21.85 -0.84 -22.28
N ILE A 125 -22.15 0.14 -23.14
CA ILE A 125 -21.69 1.53 -22.97
C ILE A 125 -22.39 2.16 -21.76
N GLU A 126 -23.72 2.10 -21.69
CA GLU A 126 -24.56 2.62 -20.59
C GLU A 126 -24.16 2.02 -19.23
N ALA A 127 -23.87 0.72 -19.18
CA ALA A 127 -23.33 0.08 -17.97
C ALA A 127 -21.92 0.58 -17.61
N ALA A 128 -21.00 0.69 -18.58
CA ALA A 128 -19.65 1.18 -18.33
C ALA A 128 -19.62 2.68 -17.96
N GLU A 129 -20.54 3.48 -18.49
CA GLU A 129 -20.74 4.88 -18.12
C GLU A 129 -21.30 5.01 -16.68
N SER A 130 -22.21 4.12 -16.27
CA SER A 130 -22.70 4.04 -14.89
C SER A 130 -21.59 3.58 -13.92
N ASP A 131 -20.89 2.48 -14.22
CA ASP A 131 -19.79 1.96 -13.41
C ASP A 131 -18.67 3.00 -13.24
N ALA A 132 -18.38 3.79 -14.29
CA ALA A 132 -17.41 4.88 -14.25
C ALA A 132 -17.89 6.09 -13.43
N ALA A 133 -19.18 6.43 -13.48
CA ALA A 133 -19.77 7.49 -12.66
C ALA A 133 -19.78 7.12 -11.17
N ASP A 134 -20.13 5.87 -10.85
CA ASP A 134 -20.07 5.34 -9.48
C ASP A 134 -18.62 5.30 -8.97
N LEU A 135 -17.66 4.86 -9.79
CA LEU A 135 -16.23 4.92 -9.43
C LEU A 135 -15.74 6.35 -9.15
N LEU A 136 -16.15 7.32 -9.99
CA LEU A 136 -15.80 8.72 -9.80
C LEU A 136 -16.41 9.29 -8.51
N SER A 137 -17.70 9.05 -8.26
CA SER A 137 -18.38 9.54 -7.06
C SER A 137 -17.80 8.95 -5.77
N ASN A 138 -17.45 7.66 -5.77
CA ASN A 138 -16.75 7.04 -4.64
C ASN A 138 -15.35 7.65 -4.44
N ALA A 139 -14.57 7.85 -5.51
CA ALA A 139 -13.24 8.46 -5.43
C ALA A 139 -13.28 9.92 -4.95
N GLU A 140 -14.28 10.70 -5.36
CA GLU A 140 -14.50 12.07 -4.87
C GLU A 140 -14.86 12.08 -3.38
N SER A 141 -15.72 11.16 -2.92
CA SER A 141 -16.06 11.01 -1.50
C SER A 141 -14.86 10.60 -0.65
N GLU A 142 -14.09 9.60 -1.08
CA GLU A 142 -12.86 9.17 -0.39
C GLU A 142 -11.82 10.30 -0.33
N ALA A 143 -11.69 11.10 -1.40
CA ALA A 143 -10.78 12.23 -1.44
C ALA A 143 -11.17 13.34 -0.45
N GLU A 144 -12.45 13.74 -0.38
CA GLU A 144 -12.91 14.76 0.56
C GLU A 144 -12.87 14.25 2.02
N ASP A 145 -13.19 12.98 2.28
CA ASP A 145 -13.00 12.39 3.61
C ASP A 145 -11.53 12.35 4.01
N LEU A 146 -10.61 12.01 3.10
CA LEU A 146 -9.17 12.05 3.37
C LEU A 146 -8.69 13.48 3.64
N ILE A 147 -9.14 14.48 2.87
CA ILE A 147 -8.84 15.91 3.08
C ILE A 147 -9.39 16.40 4.42
N SER A 148 -10.65 16.08 4.72
CA SER A 148 -11.34 16.40 5.98
C SER A 148 -10.61 15.81 7.18
N ASN A 149 -10.21 14.53 7.11
CA ASN A 149 -9.44 13.87 8.15
C ASN A 149 -8.03 14.49 8.32
N LYS A 150 -7.27 14.70 7.23
CA LYS A 150 -5.94 15.32 7.31
C LYS A 150 -5.98 16.76 7.81
N LYS A 151 -7.05 17.51 7.51
CA LYS A 151 -7.31 18.85 8.06
C LYS A 151 -7.58 18.82 9.56
N ARG A 152 -8.34 17.83 10.06
CA ARG A 152 -8.60 17.61 11.51
C ARG A 152 -7.34 17.15 12.25
N GLU A 153 -6.60 16.20 11.68
CA GLU A 153 -5.30 15.74 12.21
C GLU A 153 -4.30 16.90 12.30
N GLY A 154 -4.07 17.62 11.20
CA GLY A 154 -3.13 18.75 11.14
C GLY A 154 -3.51 19.89 12.09
N SER A 155 -4.80 20.20 12.24
CA SER A 155 -5.30 21.14 13.25
C SER A 155 -5.02 20.64 14.68
N THR A 156 -5.27 19.36 14.96
CA THR A 156 -5.02 18.74 16.27
C THR A 156 -3.54 18.79 16.62
N ILE A 157 -2.66 18.30 15.73
CA ILE A 157 -1.20 18.32 15.87
C ILE A 157 -0.69 19.73 16.11
N THR A 158 -1.14 20.71 15.32
CA THR A 158 -0.77 22.13 15.48
C THR A 158 -1.22 22.67 16.85
N SER A 159 -2.40 22.28 17.33
CA SER A 159 -2.90 22.72 18.64
C SER A 159 -2.13 22.10 19.81
N THR A 160 -1.67 20.85 19.68
CA THR A 160 -0.87 20.16 20.69
C THR A 160 0.55 20.73 20.72
N ALA A 161 1.21 20.84 19.56
CA ALA A 161 2.54 21.41 19.43
C ALA A 161 2.64 22.86 19.96
N LYS A 162 1.57 23.67 19.81
CA LYS A 162 1.50 25.00 20.45
C LYS A 162 1.46 24.92 21.98
N ARG A 163 0.58 24.10 22.55
CA ARG A 163 0.50 23.92 24.02
C ARG A 163 1.80 23.37 24.61
N ASP A 164 2.44 22.43 23.92
CA ASP A 164 3.71 21.85 24.37
C ASP A 164 4.87 22.86 24.28
N ALA A 165 4.90 23.72 23.24
CA ALA A 165 5.85 24.82 23.13
C ALA A 165 5.61 25.91 24.19
N GLU A 166 4.36 26.31 24.42
CA GLU A 166 3.96 27.25 25.48
C GLU A 166 4.38 26.72 26.86
N ARG A 167 4.15 25.42 27.11
CA ARG A 167 4.60 24.75 28.33
C ARG A 167 6.12 24.73 28.47
N LEU A 168 6.85 24.34 27.43
CA LEU A 168 8.32 24.31 27.46
C LEU A 168 8.92 25.70 27.72
N ILE A 169 8.30 26.76 27.20
CA ILE A 169 8.68 28.16 27.49
C ILE A 169 8.42 28.51 28.96
N LEU A 170 7.28 28.09 29.54
CA LEU A 170 6.97 28.32 30.95
C LEU A 170 7.91 27.54 31.89
N ASP A 171 8.15 26.26 31.60
CA ASP A 171 9.04 25.39 32.36
C ASP A 171 10.48 25.97 32.34
N ALA A 172 11.01 26.31 31.16
CA ALA A 172 12.33 26.94 31.02
C ALA A 172 12.43 28.34 31.65
N THR A 173 11.36 29.15 31.61
CA THR A 173 11.32 30.46 32.30
C THR A 173 11.38 30.28 33.81
N THR A 174 10.74 29.24 34.33
CA THR A 174 10.76 28.88 35.76
C THR A 174 12.15 28.42 36.18
N GLU A 175 12.78 27.51 35.44
CA GLU A 175 14.17 27.07 35.70
C GLU A 175 15.17 28.24 35.70
N VAL A 176 15.04 29.20 34.78
CA VAL A 176 15.88 30.40 34.75
C VAL A 176 15.65 31.31 35.96
N ALA A 177 14.42 31.42 36.46
CA ALA A 177 14.10 32.16 37.68
C ALA A 177 14.66 31.47 38.93
N GLU A 178 14.51 30.15 39.05
CA GLU A 178 15.06 29.35 40.14
C GLU A 178 16.61 29.41 40.15
N TYR A 179 17.25 29.28 38.99
CA TYR A 179 18.70 29.38 38.87
C TYR A 179 19.23 30.77 39.24
N ARG A 180 18.51 31.85 38.88
CA ARG A 180 18.83 33.22 39.32
C ARG A 180 18.71 33.38 40.84
N GLN A 181 17.66 32.83 41.44
CA GLN A 181 17.48 32.87 42.89
C GLN A 181 18.56 32.05 43.63
N TRP A 182 18.94 30.89 43.09
CA TRP A 182 20.04 30.08 43.60
C TRP A 182 21.37 30.81 43.52
N LEU A 183 21.71 31.41 42.36
CA LEU A 183 22.92 32.23 42.20
C LEU A 183 22.96 33.40 43.20
N SER A 184 21.85 34.11 43.39
CA SER A 184 21.77 35.20 44.38
C SER A 184 22.05 34.70 45.81
N GLY A 185 21.54 33.52 46.18
CA GLY A 185 21.86 32.86 47.44
C GLY A 185 23.34 32.46 47.58
N VAL A 186 23.94 31.90 46.52
CA VAL A 186 25.37 31.51 46.50
C VAL A 186 26.27 32.73 46.61
N ILE A 187 25.97 33.83 45.92
CA ILE A 187 26.72 35.10 46.01
C ILE A 187 26.62 35.66 47.44
N SER A 188 25.41 35.68 48.02
CA SER A 188 25.18 36.17 49.38
C SER A 188 25.97 35.39 50.44
N GLU A 189 26.03 34.06 50.32
CA GLU A 189 26.81 33.22 51.24
C GLU A 189 28.33 33.32 50.97
N ALA A 190 28.76 33.52 49.72
CA ALA A 190 30.16 33.78 49.40
C ALA A 190 30.65 35.11 50.00
N GLU A 191 29.86 36.18 49.90
CA GLU A 191 30.14 37.45 50.59
C GLU A 191 30.18 37.29 52.11
N ARG A 192 29.23 36.54 52.68
CA ARG A 192 29.19 36.24 54.12
C ARG A 192 30.46 35.52 54.57
N LEU A 193 30.86 34.47 53.86
CA LEU A 193 32.07 33.69 54.16
C LEU A 193 33.34 34.53 54.02
N TYR A 194 33.42 35.38 53.00
CA TYR A 194 34.54 36.33 52.83
C TYR A 194 34.64 37.30 54.01
N ARG A 195 33.54 37.95 54.42
CA ARG A 195 33.50 38.86 55.58
C ARG A 195 33.94 38.16 56.87
N ILE A 196 33.48 36.92 57.11
CA ILE A 196 33.88 36.09 58.26
C ILE A 196 35.38 35.76 58.19
N GLN A 197 35.89 35.40 57.00
CA GLN A 197 37.31 35.11 56.80
C GLN A 197 38.18 36.34 57.12
N THR A 198 37.85 37.52 56.57
CA THR A 198 38.56 38.77 56.86
C THR A 198 38.53 39.12 58.35
N GLN A 199 37.38 39.02 59.01
CA GLN A 199 37.26 39.26 60.45
C GLN A 199 38.11 38.27 61.28
N SER A 200 38.20 37.01 60.85
CA SER A 200 39.03 36.00 61.53
C SER A 200 40.54 36.27 61.37
N LEU A 201 40.96 36.82 60.23
CA LEU A 201 42.34 37.20 59.95
C LEU A 201 42.76 38.42 60.77
N ASP A 202 41.96 39.48 60.78
CA ASP A 202 42.16 40.68 61.63
C ASP A 202 42.21 40.32 63.13
N SER A 203 41.27 39.47 63.58
CA SER A 203 41.28 38.94 64.95
C SER A 203 42.57 38.18 65.29
N ALA A 204 43.11 37.41 64.34
CA ALA A 204 44.37 36.68 64.51
C ALA A 204 45.59 37.62 64.47
N GLU A 205 45.61 38.63 63.61
CA GLU A 205 46.68 39.62 63.51
C GLU A 205 46.76 40.49 64.78
N SER A 206 45.62 40.91 65.32
CA SER A 206 45.51 41.58 66.63
C SER A 206 46.02 40.68 67.76
N ALA A 207 45.65 39.39 67.78
CA ALA A 207 46.13 38.44 68.78
C ALA A 207 47.66 38.19 68.68
N ILE A 208 48.21 38.10 67.46
CA ILE A 208 49.66 37.98 67.22
C ILE A 208 50.38 39.25 67.68
N SER A 209 49.85 40.44 67.38
CA SER A 209 50.41 41.73 67.80
C SER A 209 50.41 41.88 69.33
N GLN A 210 49.32 41.49 70.00
CA GLN A 210 49.28 41.41 71.46
C GLN A 210 50.29 40.41 72.03
N SER A 211 50.51 39.27 71.36
CA SER A 211 51.50 38.28 71.79
C SER A 211 52.94 38.79 71.63
N ARG A 212 53.24 39.50 70.54
CA ARG A 212 54.52 40.19 70.31
C ARG A 212 54.78 41.24 71.38
N ASN A 213 53.80 42.10 71.68
CA ASN A 213 53.96 43.15 72.71
C ASN A 213 54.18 42.54 74.11
N ARG A 214 53.59 41.39 74.42
CA ARG A 214 53.82 40.65 75.68
C ARG A 214 55.21 39.99 75.72
N LEU A 215 55.70 39.45 74.60
CA LEU A 215 57.04 38.90 74.47
C LEU A 215 58.10 40.01 74.61
N GLU A 216 57.93 41.12 73.91
CA GLU A 216 58.81 42.29 74.02
C GLU A 216 58.89 42.78 75.47
N SER A 217 57.73 43.00 76.10
CA SER A 217 57.64 43.35 77.53
C SER A 217 58.33 42.35 78.46
N ALA A 218 58.38 41.06 78.10
CA ALA A 218 59.09 40.04 78.85
C ALA A 218 60.60 40.07 78.60
N PHE A 219 61.04 40.32 77.36
CA PHE A 219 62.45 40.52 77.01
C PHE A 219 63.03 41.78 77.67
N THR A 220 62.31 42.91 77.67
CA THR A 220 62.76 44.13 78.39
C THR A 220 62.93 43.86 79.89
N ARG A 221 62.01 43.11 80.51
CA ARG A 221 62.09 42.70 81.92
C ARG A 221 63.24 41.73 82.18
N LEU A 222 63.52 40.79 81.26
CA LEU A 222 64.65 39.88 81.37
C LEU A 222 66.00 40.59 81.18
N ALA A 223 66.08 41.59 80.29
CA ALA A 223 67.27 42.40 80.09
C ALA A 223 67.58 43.29 81.32
N GLU A 224 66.56 43.95 81.90
CA GLU A 224 66.75 44.72 83.13
C GLU A 224 67.03 43.80 84.34
N LEU A 225 66.42 42.61 84.40
CA LEU A 225 66.79 41.58 85.39
C LEU A 225 68.24 41.14 85.24
N GLN A 226 68.69 40.81 84.03
CA GLN A 226 70.07 40.45 83.72
C GLN A 226 71.03 41.57 84.15
N LYS A 227 70.72 42.82 83.81
CA LYS A 227 71.49 44.00 84.23
C LYS A 227 71.54 44.15 85.75
N SER A 228 70.42 43.93 86.46
CA SER A 228 70.38 43.96 87.93
C SER A 228 71.20 42.83 88.56
N VAL A 229 71.19 41.63 87.99
CA VAL A 229 72.00 40.48 88.42
C VAL A 229 73.49 40.73 88.14
N GLN A 230 73.83 41.28 86.97
CA GLN A 230 75.20 41.65 86.61
C GLN A 230 75.77 42.72 87.55
N ALA A 231 74.96 43.72 87.92
CA ALA A 231 75.34 44.74 88.90
C ALA A 231 75.44 44.19 90.34
N ALA A 232 74.69 43.13 90.66
CA ALA A 232 74.71 42.43 91.94
C ALA A 232 75.75 41.30 92.01
N ILE A 233 76.73 41.24 91.10
CA ILE A 233 77.83 40.26 91.11
C ILE A 233 79.17 41.00 91.06
N ASN A 234 80.07 40.66 91.98
CA ASN A 234 81.44 41.17 92.02
C ASN A 234 82.28 40.55 90.88
N PRO A 235 83.40 41.17 90.47
CA PRO A 235 84.29 40.60 89.44
C PRO A 235 84.90 39.23 89.80
N ASP A 236 84.85 38.83 91.07
CA ASP A 236 85.23 37.51 91.61
C ASP A 236 84.06 36.49 91.59
N GLY A 237 82.98 36.76 90.85
CA GLY A 237 81.83 35.86 90.69
C GLY A 237 80.91 35.71 91.91
N THR A 238 81.28 36.31 93.06
CA THR A 238 80.46 36.29 94.28
C THR A 238 79.31 37.31 94.22
N PRO A 239 78.09 36.96 94.70
CA PRO A 239 76.97 37.90 94.73
C PRO A 239 77.22 39.02 95.74
N GLN A 240 77.06 40.26 95.30
CA GLN A 240 77.12 41.45 96.14
C GLN A 240 75.86 41.48 97.02
N GLY A 241 76.06 41.31 98.33
CA GLY A 241 74.98 40.91 99.24
C GLY A 241 73.92 41.98 99.51
N ASP A 242 72.78 41.92 98.82
CA ASP A 242 71.56 42.58 99.29
C ASP A 242 71.19 42.05 100.68
N ALA A 243 71.13 42.94 101.67
CA ALA A 243 70.76 42.63 103.05
C ALA A 243 69.37 41.97 103.15
N LYS A 244 68.47 42.17 102.19
CA LYS A 244 67.16 41.50 102.10
C LYS A 244 67.28 40.03 101.64
N VAL A 245 68.32 39.69 100.89
CA VAL A 245 68.64 38.30 100.53
C VAL A 245 69.31 37.60 101.70
N GLN A 246 70.28 38.23 102.38
CA GLN A 246 70.89 37.63 103.58
C GLN A 246 69.87 37.41 104.72
N SER A 247 68.99 38.38 105.00
CA SER A 247 67.93 38.22 106.00
C SER A 247 66.90 37.16 105.60
N ARG A 248 66.53 37.04 104.31
CA ARG A 248 65.69 35.91 103.85
C ARG A 248 66.38 34.56 103.95
N ILE A 249 67.69 34.47 103.66
CA ILE A 249 68.46 33.24 103.87
C ILE A 249 68.51 32.88 105.36
N ALA A 250 68.67 33.86 106.26
CA ALA A 250 68.61 33.63 107.70
C ALA A 250 67.22 33.12 108.16
N ILE A 251 66.14 33.73 107.68
CA ILE A 251 64.75 33.31 107.96
C ILE A 251 64.48 31.90 107.43
N VAL A 252 64.85 31.59 106.20
CA VAL A 252 64.68 30.23 105.63
C VAL A 252 65.54 29.21 106.39
N LYS A 253 66.70 29.61 106.93
CA LYS A 253 67.58 28.75 107.74
C LYS A 253 67.01 28.49 109.15
N SER A 254 66.13 29.35 109.68
CA SER A 254 65.34 29.03 110.90
C SER A 254 64.06 28.27 110.58
N GLU A 255 63.36 28.59 109.49
CA GLU A 255 62.13 27.90 109.05
C GLU A 255 62.36 26.46 108.56
N ALA A 256 63.58 26.12 108.12
CA ALA A 256 63.97 24.77 107.73
C ALA A 256 63.86 23.70 108.84
N THR A 257 63.49 24.09 110.07
CA THR A 257 63.29 23.19 111.22
C THR A 257 61.87 22.61 111.33
N GLN A 258 60.86 23.15 110.63
CA GLN A 258 59.53 22.55 110.55
C GLN A 258 59.01 22.51 109.12
N GLY A 259 58.83 21.31 108.57
CA GLY A 259 58.45 21.11 107.17
C GLY A 259 57.04 20.55 107.00
N SER A 260 56.35 21.00 105.94
CA SER A 260 55.27 20.23 105.32
C SER A 260 55.07 20.61 103.84
N LYS A 261 55.27 19.63 102.95
CA LYS A 261 54.62 19.54 101.62
C LYS A 261 53.19 18.97 101.83
N PRO A 262 52.26 18.94 100.84
CA PRO A 262 52.30 19.39 99.45
C PRO A 262 51.31 20.59 99.27
N ALA A 263 50.53 20.87 98.20
CA ALA A 263 50.24 20.19 96.93
C ALA A 263 49.76 21.17 95.84
N ILE A 264 49.88 20.75 94.57
CA ILE A 264 49.33 21.44 93.39
C ILE A 264 47.85 21.07 93.23
N LYS A 265 46.94 22.04 93.02
CA LYS A 265 45.57 21.78 92.55
C LYS A 265 45.40 22.12 91.07
N LYS A 266 45.01 21.09 90.30
CA LYS A 266 44.91 21.04 88.84
C LYS A 266 43.45 20.82 88.44
N VAL A 267 42.83 21.79 87.76
CA VAL A 267 41.44 21.70 87.26
C VAL A 267 41.40 22.26 85.82
N THR A 268 41.85 21.48 84.82
CA THR A 268 40.99 20.64 83.94
C THR A 268 40.00 21.39 83.05
N LYS A 269 40.53 21.93 81.95
CA LYS A 269 39.97 21.92 80.58
C LYS A 269 38.71 21.04 80.41
N ARG A 270 37.57 21.63 80.06
CA ARG A 270 36.43 20.92 79.45
C ARG A 270 36.29 21.35 77.98
N VAL A 271 36.58 20.43 77.07
CA VAL A 271 36.19 20.53 75.66
C VAL A 271 34.79 19.91 75.53
N ALA A 272 33.81 20.68 75.07
CA ALA A 272 32.50 20.14 74.73
C ALA A 272 32.55 19.48 73.35
N ALA A 273 32.68 18.16 73.31
CA ALA A 273 32.76 17.42 72.06
C ALA A 273 31.40 17.32 71.36
N ASN A 274 31.32 17.91 70.16
CA ASN A 274 30.58 17.46 68.98
C ASN A 274 29.48 16.40 69.19
N LYS A 275 28.20 16.76 68.95
CA LYS A 275 27.12 15.78 68.78
C LYS A 275 26.52 15.85 67.38
N THR A 276 26.74 14.76 66.65
CA THR A 276 26.39 14.54 65.24
C THR A 276 24.89 14.66 64.92
N ARG A 277 24.58 15.17 63.73
CA ARG A 277 23.35 14.82 62.99
C ARG A 277 23.43 15.13 61.48
N LYS A 278 24.25 14.36 60.74
CA LYS A 278 24.08 14.24 59.28
C LYS A 278 22.75 13.52 59.02
N LYS A 279 21.69 14.25 58.66
CA LYS A 279 20.41 13.66 58.25
C LYS A 279 20.49 13.31 56.77
N VAL A 280 20.89 12.07 56.47
CA VAL A 280 20.88 11.54 55.10
C VAL A 280 19.43 11.41 54.63
N VAL A 281 19.00 12.27 53.72
CA VAL A 281 17.77 12.07 52.94
C VAL A 281 18.14 11.18 51.75
N LYS A 282 17.42 10.08 51.55
CA LYS A 282 17.65 9.15 50.44
C LYS A 282 16.32 8.55 49.99
N LYS A 283 16.06 8.59 48.68
CA LYS A 283 14.87 8.03 47.99
C LYS A 283 13.55 8.76 48.33
N LYS A 284 12.49 8.71 47.50
CA LYS A 284 12.27 7.91 46.27
C LYS A 284 11.25 8.57 45.33
N ARG A 285 11.33 8.16 44.04
CA ARG A 285 10.39 8.41 42.94
C ARG A 285 10.50 9.81 42.34
#